data_AF-A0A495I1Q4-F1
#
_entry.id   AF-A0A495I1Q4-F1
#
_cell.length_a   1.000
_cell.length_b   1.000
_cell.length_c   1.000
_cell.angle_alpha   90.00
_cell.angle_beta   90.00
_cell.angle_gamma   90.00
#
_symmetry.space_group_name_H-M   'P 1'
#
loop_
_entity.id
_entity.type
_entity.pdbx_description
1 polymer ?
#
loop_
_entity_poly.entity_id
_entity_poly.type
_entity_poly.pdbx_seq_one_letter_code
_entity_poly.pdbx_strand_id
1 'polypeptide(L)'
;MQTVMVVSGASERFWNQTPFRSYLFNAFSLLLPSGEQFVIRAMEDAATRLPEGVPLQEEVAQFVREERAHQRAHRLYNTQLAAQGYNAVALEARIGRAVQGLEQALAWKERLALAAALEYLTALISRQALRGEGWLVHNASRQSSLWRWHCEEEVAHHGVALRLLNEVGQVGYGRRLGLYVLASLILLGDVARHTWDFFQTDRAQGRLTWGGGVRSAAEFVLRQGMGLARMAVGWLGYGLPLHRLVPAPHAGRNAEKTRIEVRPLQAHDIPRLLVLEHRKWSDDQAASAQAMAQRIAAHPQLCMGAFCPRTGEALASLFLKPISAAQLQSARTWADCAEVGSQDGAQPSRDLFGISLSSVSPQGVEAIFAFFWPRALKAGWRQIYLGSPVPGLARWRRSETHAPVESYVYATRRGMPQDPQLRYYWQKGFKTIVACKPDYFPHAASLDYGVVVRGRIPLSSLAPLWRHVPLPWLRGMQRCMARGL
;
A
#
# COMPACT_ATOMS: atom_id res chain seq x y z
N MET A 1 -4.17 -6.17 15.63
CA MET A 1 -3.27 -7.32 15.40
C MET A 1 -2.90 -7.27 13.93
N GLN A 2 -1.69 -6.80 13.62
CA GLN A 2 -1.19 -6.73 12.24
C GLN A 2 -0.72 -8.13 11.84
N THR A 3 -1.29 -8.66 10.76
CA THR A 3 -0.91 -9.94 10.17
C THR A 3 0.53 -9.83 9.67
N VAL A 4 1.48 -10.25 10.51
CA VAL A 4 2.79 -10.68 10.02
C VAL A 4 2.49 -11.87 9.12
N MET A 5 2.81 -11.76 7.83
CA MET A 5 2.76 -12.88 6.90
C MET A 5 3.77 -13.96 7.34
N VAL A 6 3.40 -14.76 8.33
CA VAL A 6 4.03 -16.04 8.62
C VAL A 6 3.24 -17.09 7.84
N VAL A 7 3.46 -17.12 6.53
CA VAL A 7 3.08 -18.30 5.74
C VAL A 7 4.22 -19.30 5.95
N SER A 8 3.93 -20.55 6.30
CA SER A 8 4.91 -21.62 6.60
C SER A 8 5.35 -22.35 5.32
N GLY A 9 6.65 -22.62 5.15
CA GLY A 9 7.22 -23.28 3.96
C GLY A 9 8.71 -22.94 3.76
N ALA A 10 9.51 -23.89 3.28
CA ALA A 10 10.96 -23.72 3.13
C ALA A 10 11.30 -22.70 2.02
N SER A 11 12.20 -21.77 2.34
CA SER A 11 12.70 -20.71 1.44
C SER A 11 13.81 -21.25 0.54
N GLU A 12 13.66 -21.13 -0.78
CA GLU A 12 14.69 -21.54 -1.76
C GLU A 12 15.96 -20.67 -1.62
N ARG A 13 17.14 -21.32 -1.64
CA ARG A 13 18.44 -20.63 -1.46
C ARG A 13 18.78 -19.68 -2.59
N PHE A 14 18.55 -20.10 -3.84
CA PHE A 14 18.81 -19.30 -5.05
C PHE A 14 17.52 -18.74 -5.67
N TRP A 15 16.65 -18.23 -4.81
CA TRP A 15 15.31 -17.75 -5.16
C TRP A 15 15.28 -16.66 -6.24
N ASN A 16 16.35 -15.88 -6.40
CA ASN A 16 16.44 -14.78 -7.36
C ASN A 16 17.07 -15.23 -8.70
N GLN A 17 16.76 -16.47 -9.11
CA GLN A 17 17.18 -17.14 -10.35
C GLN A 17 18.66 -17.48 -10.47
N THR A 18 19.56 -16.64 -9.95
CA THR A 18 21.01 -16.89 -9.95
C THR A 18 21.59 -16.75 -8.55
N PRO A 19 22.70 -17.47 -8.25
CA PRO A 19 23.39 -17.35 -6.96
C PRO A 19 23.78 -15.90 -6.63
N PHE A 20 24.44 -15.20 -7.56
CA PHE A 20 24.90 -13.83 -7.34
C PHE A 20 23.74 -12.88 -6.99
N ARG A 21 22.64 -12.96 -7.73
CA ARG A 21 21.44 -12.13 -7.47
C ARG A 21 20.81 -12.45 -6.12
N SER A 22 20.82 -13.71 -5.70
CA SER A 22 20.27 -14.10 -4.40
C SER A 22 21.18 -13.60 -3.27
N TYR A 23 22.51 -13.74 -3.41
CA TYR A 23 23.48 -13.22 -2.44
C TYR A 23 23.45 -11.71 -2.31
N LEU A 24 23.30 -10.98 -3.42
CA LEU A 24 23.21 -9.52 -3.43
C LEU A 24 22.07 -9.03 -2.54
N PHE A 25 20.87 -9.60 -2.73
CA PHE A 25 19.70 -9.25 -1.91
C PHE A 25 19.81 -9.78 -0.48
N ASN A 26 20.38 -10.97 -0.27
CA ASN A 26 20.67 -11.45 1.08
C ASN A 26 21.62 -10.49 1.84
N ALA A 27 22.62 -9.93 1.15
CA ALA A 27 23.55 -8.97 1.72
C ALA A 27 22.87 -7.66 2.10
N PHE A 28 21.97 -7.13 1.26
CA PHE A 28 21.13 -6.00 1.64
C PHE A 28 20.28 -6.31 2.88
N SER A 29 19.66 -7.49 2.96
CA SER A 29 18.84 -7.89 4.12
C SER A 29 19.61 -7.87 5.45
N LEU A 30 20.92 -8.15 5.44
CA LEU A 30 21.75 -8.09 6.65
C LEU A 30 21.93 -6.66 7.16
N LEU A 31 21.93 -5.68 6.26
CA LEU A 31 22.23 -4.28 6.56
C LEU A 31 20.98 -3.51 7.01
N LEU A 32 19.85 -3.80 6.37
CA LEU A 32 18.59 -3.08 6.57
C LEU A 32 18.17 -2.97 8.03
N PRO A 33 18.10 -4.05 8.86
CA PRO A 33 17.56 -3.92 10.22
C PRO A 33 18.27 -2.90 11.12
N SER A 34 19.59 -2.78 10.97
CA SER A 34 20.40 -1.82 11.74
C SER A 34 20.44 -0.45 11.07
N GLY A 35 20.49 -0.40 9.73
CA GLY A 35 20.43 0.85 8.96
C GLY A 35 19.10 1.58 9.15
N GLU A 36 17.98 0.89 9.00
CA GLU A 36 16.63 1.43 9.20
C GLU A 36 16.44 1.88 10.66
N GLN A 37 17.02 1.16 11.64
CA GLN A 37 16.99 1.59 13.04
C GLN A 37 17.70 2.93 13.24
N PHE A 38 18.85 3.12 12.59
CA PHE A 38 19.59 4.37 12.61
C PHE A 38 18.80 5.49 11.93
N VAL A 39 18.22 5.23 10.75
CA VAL A 39 17.39 6.19 10.03
C VAL A 39 16.19 6.61 10.88
N ILE A 40 15.43 5.66 11.44
CA ILE A 40 14.29 5.93 12.34
C ILE A 40 14.72 6.87 13.48
N ARG A 41 15.81 6.55 14.19
CA ARG A 41 16.27 7.38 15.32
C ARG A 41 16.69 8.78 14.90
N ALA A 42 17.40 8.90 13.77
CA ALA A 42 17.80 10.19 13.22
C ALA A 42 16.58 11.03 12.83
N MET A 43 15.57 10.40 12.21
CA MET A 43 14.32 11.06 11.81
C MET A 43 13.47 11.46 13.01
N GLU A 44 13.32 10.59 14.02
CA GLU A 44 12.58 10.89 15.26
C GLU A 44 13.22 12.02 16.05
N ASP A 45 14.55 11.98 16.25
CA ASP A 45 15.30 13.06 16.91
C ASP A 45 15.09 14.37 16.14
N ALA A 46 15.32 14.38 14.82
CA ALA A 46 15.13 15.58 14.00
C ALA A 46 13.69 16.12 14.01
N ALA A 47 12.67 15.26 14.00
CA ALA A 47 11.27 15.67 13.98
C ALA A 47 10.84 16.45 15.24
N THR A 48 11.53 16.26 16.38
CA THR A 48 11.27 17.07 17.59
C THR A 48 11.59 18.56 17.43
N ARG A 49 12.32 18.93 16.37
CA ARG A 49 12.72 20.31 16.06
C ARG A 49 11.83 20.95 14.99
N LEU A 50 10.83 20.24 14.49
CA LEU A 50 9.84 20.81 13.58
C LEU A 50 8.88 21.74 14.34
N PRO A 51 8.41 22.84 13.72
CA PRO A 51 7.31 23.62 14.25
C PRO A 51 6.04 22.76 14.41
N GLU A 52 5.21 23.06 15.40
CA GLU A 52 3.94 22.34 15.59
C GLU A 52 3.00 22.52 14.39
N GLY A 53 2.33 21.43 14.00
CA GLY A 53 1.28 21.46 12.96
C GLY A 53 1.80 21.45 11.52
N VAL A 54 3.11 21.26 11.29
CA VAL A 54 3.62 21.09 9.93
C VAL A 54 3.25 19.69 9.38
N PRO A 55 2.72 19.58 8.14
CA PRO A 55 2.33 18.29 7.56
C PRO A 55 3.47 17.25 7.52
N LEU A 56 4.72 17.72 7.46
CA LEU A 56 5.91 16.88 7.46
C LEU A 56 6.01 16.01 8.72
N GLN A 57 5.44 16.41 9.85
CA GLN A 57 5.43 15.62 11.08
C GLN A 57 4.63 14.32 10.91
N GLU A 58 3.50 14.37 10.19
CA GLU A 58 2.69 13.19 9.88
C GLU A 58 3.40 12.26 8.88
N GLU A 59 4.08 12.84 7.89
CA GLU A 59 4.89 12.09 6.92
C GLU A 59 6.03 11.34 7.60
N VAL A 60 6.75 11.97 8.53
CA VAL A 60 7.81 11.31 9.32
C VAL A 60 7.21 10.21 10.20
N ALA A 61 6.06 10.46 10.83
CA ALA A 61 5.39 9.44 11.62
C ALA A 61 4.94 8.24 10.77
N GLN A 62 4.54 8.46 9.51
CA GLN A 62 4.23 7.41 8.55
C GLN A 62 5.48 6.62 8.16
N PHE A 63 6.52 7.32 7.72
CA PHE A 63 7.82 6.76 7.38
C PHE A 63 8.33 5.83 8.48
N VAL A 64 8.34 6.30 9.74
CA VAL A 64 8.79 5.50 10.89
C VAL A 64 7.96 4.22 11.10
N ARG A 65 6.66 4.21 10.76
CA ARG A 65 5.84 2.99 10.85
C ARG A 65 6.17 1.98 9.76
N GLU A 66 6.39 2.47 8.54
CA GLU A 66 6.79 1.67 7.37
C GLU A 66 8.18 1.04 7.63
N GLU A 67 9.16 1.83 8.04
CA GLU A 67 10.51 1.37 8.39
C GLU A 67 10.54 0.35 9.53
N ARG A 68 9.72 0.53 10.58
CA ARG A 68 9.61 -0.48 11.64
C ARG A 68 9.05 -1.80 11.11
N ALA A 69 8.19 -1.77 10.10
CA ALA A 69 7.67 -2.98 9.46
C ALA A 69 8.76 -3.66 8.61
N HIS A 70 9.52 -2.89 7.82
CA HIS A 70 10.69 -3.38 7.08
C HIS A 70 11.68 -4.10 8.00
N GLN A 71 12.06 -3.46 9.11
CA GLN A 71 13.01 -4.01 10.08
C GLN A 71 12.59 -5.38 10.60
N ARG A 72 11.30 -5.54 10.94
CA ARG A 72 10.76 -6.83 11.41
C ARG A 72 10.80 -7.88 10.30
N ALA A 73 10.43 -7.52 9.07
CA ALA A 73 10.44 -8.43 7.95
C ALA A 73 11.86 -8.91 7.62
N HIS A 74 12.84 -8.01 7.60
CA HIS A 74 14.24 -8.37 7.33
C HIS A 74 14.90 -9.16 8.45
N ARG A 75 14.54 -8.96 9.72
CA ARG A 75 14.97 -9.85 10.82
C ARG A 75 14.46 -11.28 10.65
N LEU A 76 13.21 -11.44 10.23
CA LEU A 76 12.65 -12.76 9.91
C LEU A 76 13.37 -13.38 8.71
N TYR A 77 13.65 -12.58 7.68
CA TYR A 77 14.45 -12.99 6.53
C TYR A 77 15.84 -13.50 6.96
N ASN A 78 16.55 -12.73 7.80
CA ASN A 78 17.89 -13.10 8.28
C ASN A 78 17.87 -14.35 9.17
N THR A 79 16.80 -14.56 9.93
CA THR A 79 16.58 -15.82 10.67
C THR A 79 16.43 -17.00 9.72
N GLN A 80 15.74 -16.83 8.59
CA GLN A 80 15.65 -17.87 7.55
C GLN A 80 17.01 -18.13 6.88
N LEU A 81 17.82 -17.10 6.64
CA LEU A 81 19.19 -17.28 6.16
C LEU A 81 20.05 -18.09 7.15
N ALA A 82 19.88 -17.86 8.45
CA ALA A 82 20.55 -18.67 9.47
C ALA A 82 20.12 -20.15 9.41
N ALA A 83 18.81 -20.40 9.25
CA ALA A 83 18.29 -21.76 9.07
C ALA A 83 18.81 -22.43 7.77
N GLN A 84 19.23 -21.65 6.76
CA GLN A 84 19.85 -22.16 5.54
C GLN A 84 21.36 -22.47 5.67
N GLY A 85 21.94 -22.26 6.86
CA GLY A 85 23.35 -22.53 7.16
C GLY A 85 24.28 -21.34 7.02
N TYR A 86 23.76 -20.11 6.88
CA TYR A 86 24.57 -18.89 6.84
C TYR A 86 24.75 -18.28 8.24
N ASN A 87 25.84 -17.56 8.47
CA ASN A 87 26.08 -16.88 9.75
C ASN A 87 25.33 -15.53 9.87
N ALA A 88 24.09 -15.47 9.37
CA ALA A 88 23.35 -14.22 9.18
C ALA A 88 23.11 -13.45 10.49
N VAL A 89 22.72 -14.14 11.58
CA VAL A 89 22.43 -13.51 12.88
C VAL A 89 23.67 -12.86 13.48
N ALA A 90 24.84 -13.51 13.42
CA ALA A 90 26.07 -12.93 13.97
C ALA A 90 26.57 -11.77 13.10
N LEU A 91 26.41 -11.86 11.77
CA LEU A 91 26.71 -10.76 10.85
C LEU A 91 25.82 -9.54 11.12
N GLU A 92 24.51 -9.72 11.25
CA GLU A 92 23.56 -8.67 11.62
C GLU A 92 23.95 -8.02 12.96
N ALA A 93 24.29 -8.81 13.99
CA ALA A 93 24.72 -8.28 15.28
C ALA A 93 26.02 -7.47 15.19
N ARG A 94 26.96 -7.87 14.33
CA ARG A 94 28.21 -7.13 14.10
C ARG A 94 27.95 -5.80 13.38
N ILE A 95 27.08 -5.81 12.37
CA ILE A 95 26.63 -4.61 11.67
C ILE A 95 25.97 -3.65 12.67
N GLY A 96 25.10 -4.16 13.54
CA GLY A 96 24.44 -3.36 14.57
C GLY A 96 25.41 -2.63 15.50
N ARG A 97 26.49 -3.29 15.93
CA ARG A 97 27.55 -2.65 16.74
C ARG A 97 28.30 -1.57 15.96
N ALA A 98 28.61 -1.81 14.69
CA ALA A 98 29.28 -0.83 13.84
C ALA A 98 28.41 0.41 13.60
N VAL A 99 27.11 0.21 13.33
CA VAL A 99 26.13 1.29 13.17
C VAL A 99 25.97 2.08 14.46
N GLN A 100 25.92 1.42 15.63
CA GLN A 100 25.84 2.10 16.92
C GLN A 100 27.09 2.97 17.19
N GLY A 101 28.29 2.47 16.89
CA GLY A 101 29.52 3.25 17.01
C GLY A 101 29.53 4.48 16.09
N LEU A 102 29.04 4.31 14.86
CA LEU A 102 28.87 5.41 13.91
C LEU A 102 27.84 6.44 14.42
N GLU A 103 26.70 5.99 14.95
CA GLU A 103 25.66 6.86 15.51
C GLU A 103 26.21 7.73 16.65
N GLN A 104 27.02 7.15 17.54
CA GLN A 104 27.64 7.86 18.67
C GLN A 104 28.67 8.91 18.24
N ALA A 105 29.31 8.73 17.09
CA ALA A 105 30.33 9.65 16.58
C ALA A 105 29.77 10.86 15.82
N LEU A 106 28.46 10.89 15.56
CA LEU A 106 27.82 11.90 14.70
C LEU A 106 26.91 12.84 15.50
N ALA A 107 27.03 14.14 15.24
CA ALA A 107 26.07 15.13 15.74
C ALA A 107 24.68 14.89 15.11
N TRP A 108 23.60 15.35 15.75
CA TRP A 108 22.23 15.07 15.30
C TRP A 108 21.94 15.50 13.85
N LYS A 109 22.49 16.65 13.41
CA LYS A 109 22.36 17.10 12.00
C LYS A 109 23.11 16.19 11.04
N GLU A 110 24.24 15.64 11.46
CA GLU A 110 25.05 14.71 10.66
C GLU A 110 24.38 13.34 10.59
N ARG A 111 23.77 12.88 11.70
CA ARG A 111 22.93 11.68 11.72
C ARG A 111 21.78 11.81 10.72
N LEU A 112 21.07 12.94 10.72
CA LEU A 112 20.00 13.21 9.76
C LEU A 112 20.51 13.30 8.31
N ALA A 113 21.64 13.96 8.07
CA ALA A 113 22.23 14.05 6.74
C ALA A 113 22.70 12.69 6.21
N LEU A 114 23.27 11.84 7.07
CA LEU A 114 23.63 10.47 6.75
C LEU A 114 22.39 9.61 6.50
N ALA A 115 21.34 9.76 7.30
CA ALA A 115 20.06 9.08 7.09
C ALA A 115 19.45 9.46 5.74
N ALA A 116 19.38 10.74 5.41
CA ALA A 116 18.89 11.21 4.12
C ALA A 116 19.76 10.74 2.93
N ALA A 117 21.06 10.54 3.13
CA ALA A 117 21.93 9.92 2.14
C ALA A 117 21.61 8.43 1.96
N LEU A 118 21.47 7.67 3.04
CA LEU A 118 21.11 6.25 2.99
C LEU A 118 19.76 6.04 2.28
N GLU A 119 18.74 6.79 2.66
CA GLU A 119 17.41 6.78 2.03
C GLU A 119 17.45 7.09 0.53
N TYR A 120 18.31 8.03 0.13
CA TYR A 120 18.48 8.33 -1.29
C TYR A 120 19.09 7.14 -2.05
N LEU A 121 20.09 6.48 -1.45
CA LEU A 121 20.77 5.34 -2.04
C LEU A 121 19.86 4.11 -2.11
N THR A 122 19.12 3.81 -1.04
CA THR A 122 18.17 2.68 -1.00
C THR A 122 17.06 2.91 -2.01
N ALA A 123 16.46 4.11 -2.08
CA ALA A 123 15.46 4.44 -3.09
C ALA A 123 16.01 4.30 -4.53
N LEU A 124 17.27 4.68 -4.78
CA LEU A 124 17.88 4.54 -6.09
C LEU A 124 18.07 3.06 -6.49
N ILE A 125 18.53 2.23 -5.56
CA ILE A 125 18.65 0.77 -5.75
C ILE A 125 17.27 0.15 -5.97
N SER A 126 16.28 0.53 -5.15
CA SER A 126 14.89 0.06 -5.23
C SER A 126 14.24 0.38 -6.58
N ARG A 127 14.46 1.59 -7.13
CA ARG A 127 14.02 1.94 -8.50
C ARG A 127 14.61 1.00 -9.54
N GLN A 128 15.89 0.65 -9.44
CA GLN A 128 16.52 -0.28 -10.38
C GLN A 128 15.99 -1.70 -10.20
N ALA A 129 15.77 -2.15 -8.96
CA ALA A 129 15.20 -3.46 -8.65
C ALA A 129 13.78 -3.64 -9.25
N LEU A 130 12.95 -2.60 -9.20
CA LEU A 130 11.56 -2.63 -9.67
C LEU A 130 11.37 -2.48 -11.19
N ARG A 131 12.43 -2.15 -11.96
CA ARG A 131 12.31 -1.94 -13.42
C ARG A 131 11.95 -3.20 -14.22
N GLY A 132 12.00 -4.38 -13.62
CA GLY A 132 11.78 -5.65 -14.33
C GLY A 132 12.95 -6.06 -15.24
N GLU A 133 14.09 -5.37 -15.16
CA GLU A 133 15.26 -5.60 -16.01
C GLU A 133 16.19 -6.73 -15.50
N GLY A 134 15.75 -7.56 -14.56
CA GLY A 134 16.51 -8.74 -14.10
C GLY A 134 17.39 -8.53 -12.86
N TRP A 135 17.16 -7.48 -12.08
CA TRP A 135 17.70 -7.37 -10.71
C TRP A 135 16.92 -8.26 -9.73
N LEU A 136 15.60 -8.05 -9.70
CA LEU A 136 14.67 -8.78 -8.86
C LEU A 136 13.70 -9.59 -9.74
N VAL A 137 13.61 -10.89 -9.48
CA VAL A 137 12.67 -11.77 -10.19
C VAL A 137 11.24 -11.38 -9.83
N HIS A 138 10.35 -11.35 -10.82
CA HIS A 138 8.92 -11.13 -10.62
C HIS A 138 8.19 -12.48 -10.57
N ASN A 139 8.25 -13.15 -9.41
CA ASN A 139 7.52 -14.39 -9.17
C ASN A 139 6.79 -14.33 -7.80
N ALA A 140 6.01 -15.37 -7.52
CA ALA A 140 5.24 -15.48 -6.27
C ALA A 140 6.08 -15.99 -5.08
N SER A 141 7.42 -16.04 -5.18
CA SER A 141 8.24 -16.42 -4.02
C SER A 141 8.10 -15.39 -2.90
N ARG A 142 8.25 -15.85 -1.65
CA ARG A 142 8.14 -14.98 -0.48
C ARG A 142 9.19 -13.87 -0.48
N GLN A 143 10.41 -14.22 -0.84
CA GLN A 143 11.54 -13.30 -0.91
C GLN A 143 11.32 -12.26 -2.00
N SER A 144 10.91 -12.65 -3.21
CA SER A 144 10.55 -11.69 -4.26
C SER A 144 9.44 -10.76 -3.81
N SER A 145 8.40 -11.29 -3.15
CA SER A 145 7.27 -10.49 -2.68
C SER A 145 7.66 -9.50 -1.60
N LEU A 146 8.47 -9.91 -0.62
CA LEU A 146 9.02 -9.05 0.43
C LEU A 146 9.89 -7.96 -0.17
N TRP A 147 10.81 -8.30 -1.07
CA TRP A 147 11.68 -7.32 -1.72
C TRP A 147 10.93 -6.34 -2.62
N ARG A 148 9.88 -6.80 -3.32
CA ARG A 148 9.03 -5.88 -4.11
C ARG A 148 8.29 -4.91 -3.20
N TRP A 149 7.67 -5.41 -2.13
CA TRP A 149 7.00 -4.57 -1.13
C TRP A 149 7.95 -3.52 -0.54
N HIS A 150 9.12 -3.95 -0.04
CA HIS A 150 10.14 -3.05 0.51
C HIS A 150 10.58 -2.00 -0.52
N CYS A 151 10.98 -2.43 -1.72
CA CYS A 151 11.43 -1.51 -2.76
C CYS A 151 10.34 -0.51 -3.18
N GLU A 152 9.07 -0.90 -3.20
CA GLU A 152 7.95 -0.01 -3.55
C GLU A 152 7.76 1.08 -2.50
N GLU A 153 7.83 0.73 -1.21
CA GLU A 153 7.75 1.69 -0.10
C GLU A 153 8.97 2.63 -0.07
N GLU A 154 10.18 2.10 -0.25
CA GLU A 154 11.43 2.87 -0.37
C GLU A 154 11.34 3.97 -1.44
N VAL A 155 10.82 3.64 -2.63
CA VAL A 155 10.63 4.62 -3.70
C VAL A 155 9.53 5.63 -3.37
N ALA A 156 8.47 5.20 -2.68
CA ALA A 156 7.36 6.07 -2.33
C ALA A 156 7.75 7.14 -1.31
N HIS A 157 8.60 6.81 -0.33
CA HIS A 157 8.97 7.72 0.75
C HIS A 157 10.35 8.36 0.67
N HIS A 158 11.12 8.11 -0.39
CA HIS A 158 12.49 8.64 -0.62
C HIS A 158 12.70 10.14 -0.35
N GLY A 159 11.65 10.96 -0.47
CA GLY A 159 11.72 12.41 -0.29
C GLY A 159 11.64 12.88 1.16
N VAL A 160 11.17 12.05 2.10
CA VAL A 160 10.80 12.48 3.46
C VAL A 160 12.04 12.91 4.26
N ALA A 161 13.11 12.11 4.25
CA ALA A 161 14.35 12.44 4.96
C ALA A 161 15.04 13.70 4.41
N LEU A 162 15.04 13.91 3.09
CA LEU A 162 15.58 15.10 2.44
C LEU A 162 14.77 16.36 2.79
N ARG A 163 13.43 16.26 2.82
CA ARG A 163 12.55 17.36 3.27
C ARG A 163 12.80 17.70 4.73
N LEU A 164 12.91 16.69 5.59
CA LEU A 164 13.21 16.92 7.00
C LEU A 164 14.54 17.64 7.18
N LEU A 165 15.59 17.18 6.51
CA LEU A 165 16.90 17.85 6.53
C LEU A 165 16.85 19.30 6.03
N ASN A 166 16.02 19.58 5.03
CA ASN A 166 15.84 20.94 4.52
C ASN A 166 15.12 21.84 5.52
N GLU A 167 14.13 21.30 6.24
CA GLU A 167 13.27 22.04 7.16
C GLU A 167 13.96 22.36 8.50
N VAL A 168 14.60 21.39 9.14
CA VAL A 168 15.18 21.55 10.49
C VAL A 168 16.60 22.12 10.49
N GLY A 169 17.16 22.36 9.31
CA GLY A 169 18.47 22.98 9.11
C GLY A 169 19.57 21.99 8.70
N GLN A 170 20.32 22.40 7.67
CA GLN A 170 21.30 21.56 6.98
C GLN A 170 22.68 21.54 7.67
N VAL A 171 23.45 20.49 7.39
CA VAL A 171 24.92 20.55 7.50
C VAL A 171 25.49 21.28 6.28
N GLY A 172 26.71 21.82 6.39
CA GLY A 172 27.38 22.45 5.24
C GLY A 172 27.50 21.50 4.04
N TYR A 173 27.42 22.02 2.82
CA TYR A 173 27.40 21.23 1.58
C TYR A 173 28.54 20.21 1.49
N GLY A 174 29.77 20.60 1.82
CA GLY A 174 30.93 19.70 1.82
C GLY A 174 30.80 18.57 2.84
N ARG A 175 30.27 18.85 4.05
CA ARG A 175 30.02 17.83 5.07
C ARG A 175 28.91 16.87 4.63
N ARG A 176 27.85 17.38 4.01
CA ARG A 176 26.77 16.56 3.43
C ARG A 176 27.31 15.60 2.36
N LEU A 177 28.16 16.07 1.45
CA LEU A 177 28.81 15.21 0.46
C LEU A 177 29.76 14.20 1.10
N GLY A 178 30.54 14.60 2.11
CA GLY A 178 31.39 13.67 2.87
C GLY A 178 30.59 12.54 3.51
N LEU A 179 29.45 12.85 4.13
CA LEU A 179 28.54 11.84 4.70
C LEU A 179 27.89 10.97 3.62
N TYR A 180 27.58 11.52 2.45
CA TYR A 180 27.07 10.75 1.32
C TYR A 180 28.11 9.77 0.75
N VAL A 181 29.37 10.21 0.63
CA VAL A 181 30.48 9.32 0.24
C VAL A 181 30.66 8.23 1.30
N LEU A 182 30.62 8.58 2.59
CA LEU A 182 30.68 7.60 3.67
C LEU A 182 29.53 6.59 3.57
N ALA A 183 28.30 7.03 3.37
CA ALA A 183 27.13 6.17 3.16
C ALA A 183 27.33 5.21 1.99
N SER A 184 27.85 5.73 0.87
CA SER A 184 28.14 4.94 -0.33
C SER A 184 29.21 3.88 -0.08
N LEU A 185 30.29 4.24 0.63
CA LEU A 185 31.38 3.32 0.95
C LEU A 185 30.92 2.22 1.91
N ILE A 186 30.14 2.56 2.93
CA ILE A 186 29.55 1.59 3.86
C ILE A 186 28.63 0.64 3.09
N LEU A 187 27.65 1.18 2.35
CA LEU A 187 26.67 0.37 1.65
C LEU A 187 27.31 -0.56 0.62
N LEU A 188 28.11 -0.01 -0.30
CA LEU A 188 28.75 -0.80 -1.35
C LEU A 188 29.79 -1.78 -0.79
N GLY A 189 30.59 -1.34 0.19
CA GLY A 189 31.61 -2.16 0.82
C GLY A 189 31.02 -3.33 1.60
N ASP A 190 29.98 -3.09 2.39
CA ASP A 190 29.33 -4.13 3.18
C ASP A 190 28.51 -5.09 2.30
N VAL A 191 27.80 -4.58 1.29
CA VAL A 191 27.10 -5.44 0.32
C VAL A 191 28.10 -6.34 -0.41
N ALA A 192 29.22 -5.81 -0.89
CA ALA A 192 30.25 -6.61 -1.55
C ALA A 192 30.85 -7.65 -0.60
N ARG A 193 31.19 -7.25 0.63
CA ARG A 193 31.75 -8.15 1.65
C ARG A 193 30.79 -9.28 1.98
N HIS A 194 29.51 -8.99 2.21
CA HIS A 194 28.55 -10.02 2.60
C HIS A 194 28.08 -10.87 1.43
N THR A 195 28.03 -10.32 0.22
CA THR A 195 27.86 -11.12 -1.01
C THR A 195 28.98 -12.15 -1.12
N TRP A 196 30.22 -11.75 -0.82
CA TRP A 196 31.37 -12.64 -0.78
C TRP A 196 31.28 -13.67 0.36
N ASP A 197 30.86 -13.27 1.57
CA ASP A 197 30.65 -14.19 2.70
C ASP A 197 29.64 -15.31 2.35
N PHE A 198 28.52 -14.97 1.70
CA PHE A 198 27.52 -15.94 1.25
C PHE A 198 28.10 -16.88 0.19
N PHE A 199 28.79 -16.33 -0.81
CA PHE A 199 29.46 -17.12 -1.85
C PHE A 199 30.47 -18.12 -1.27
N GLN A 200 31.31 -17.67 -0.33
CA GLN A 200 32.32 -18.51 0.31
C GLN A 200 31.69 -19.60 1.17
N THR A 201 30.58 -19.30 1.86
CA THR A 201 29.84 -20.29 2.65
C THR A 201 29.28 -21.40 1.76
N ASP A 202 28.62 -21.05 0.66
CA ASP A 202 28.08 -22.02 -0.29
C ASP A 202 29.17 -22.82 -1.01
N ARG A 203 30.32 -22.20 -1.30
CA ARG A 203 31.48 -22.89 -1.85
C ARG A 203 32.07 -23.90 -0.84
N ALA A 204 32.29 -23.48 0.41
CA ALA A 204 32.85 -24.34 1.45
C ALA A 204 31.95 -25.56 1.74
N GLN A 205 30.64 -25.41 1.56
CA GLN A 205 29.65 -26.47 1.76
C GLN A 205 29.35 -27.26 0.47
N GLY A 206 30.16 -27.10 -0.58
CA GLY A 206 30.06 -27.87 -1.84
C GLY A 206 28.82 -27.56 -2.68
N ARG A 207 28.06 -26.50 -2.35
CA ARG A 207 26.82 -26.13 -3.04
C ARG A 207 27.03 -25.33 -4.32
N LEU A 208 28.17 -24.66 -4.43
CA LEU A 208 28.50 -23.84 -5.58
C LEU A 208 29.98 -23.96 -5.92
N THR A 209 30.28 -24.14 -7.20
CA THR A 209 31.67 -24.11 -7.69
C THR A 209 32.15 -22.68 -7.89
N TRP A 210 33.47 -22.47 -7.85
CA TRP A 210 34.08 -21.18 -8.16
C TRP A 210 33.63 -20.65 -9.53
N GLY A 211 33.73 -21.50 -10.56
CA GLY A 211 33.29 -21.16 -11.93
C GLY A 211 31.79 -20.87 -12.02
N GLY A 212 30.95 -21.55 -11.23
CA GLY A 212 29.52 -21.26 -11.13
C GLY A 212 29.24 -19.86 -10.56
N GLY A 213 29.92 -19.49 -9.47
CA GLY A 213 29.77 -18.17 -8.86
C GLY A 213 30.28 -17.03 -9.74
N VAL A 214 31.49 -17.16 -10.29
CA VAL A 214 32.09 -16.14 -11.18
C VAL A 214 31.24 -15.94 -12.43
N ARG A 215 30.77 -17.03 -13.05
CA ARG A 215 29.85 -16.95 -14.20
C ARG A 215 28.54 -16.25 -13.84
N SER A 216 27.93 -16.59 -12.70
CA SER A 216 26.70 -15.95 -12.24
C SER A 216 26.87 -14.44 -12.01
N ALA A 217 28.03 -14.00 -11.52
CA ALA A 217 28.34 -12.59 -11.32
C ALA A 217 28.61 -11.88 -12.66
N ALA A 218 29.40 -12.50 -13.54
CA ALA A 218 29.70 -11.97 -14.87
C ALA A 218 28.44 -11.82 -15.72
N GLU A 219 27.55 -12.82 -15.73
CA GLU A 219 26.26 -12.75 -16.41
C GLU A 219 25.39 -11.61 -15.89
N PHE A 220 25.39 -11.38 -14.58
CA PHE A 220 24.68 -10.23 -14.00
C PHE A 220 25.25 -8.91 -14.50
N VAL A 221 26.57 -8.71 -14.39
CA VAL A 221 27.21 -7.45 -14.82
C VAL A 221 26.99 -7.19 -16.31
N LEU A 222 27.19 -8.20 -17.17
CA LEU A 222 27.00 -8.08 -18.61
C LEU A 222 25.56 -7.74 -18.98
N ARG A 223 24.58 -8.41 -18.36
CA ARG A 223 23.15 -8.14 -18.62
C ARG A 223 22.68 -6.80 -18.04
N GLN A 224 23.31 -6.34 -16.95
CA GLN A 224 22.92 -5.13 -16.25
C GLN A 224 23.72 -3.88 -16.63
N GLY A 225 24.56 -3.92 -17.67
CA GLY A 225 25.44 -2.79 -18.04
C GLY A 225 24.73 -1.42 -18.11
N MET A 226 23.57 -1.36 -18.75
CA MET A 226 22.77 -0.13 -18.81
C MET A 226 22.09 0.21 -17.47
N GLY A 227 21.65 -0.78 -16.69
CA GLY A 227 21.14 -0.59 -15.34
C GLY A 227 22.19 0.00 -14.39
N LEU A 228 23.41 -0.52 -14.45
CA LEU A 228 24.57 -0.04 -13.70
C LEU A 228 24.96 1.38 -14.11
N ALA A 229 24.96 1.69 -15.41
CA ALA A 229 25.23 3.05 -15.89
C ALA A 229 24.19 4.06 -15.37
N ARG A 230 22.89 3.71 -15.40
CA ARG A 230 21.83 4.54 -14.82
C ARG A 230 21.99 4.70 -13.31
N MET A 231 22.36 3.63 -12.61
CA MET A 231 22.62 3.68 -11.18
C MET A 231 23.80 4.61 -10.87
N ALA A 232 24.88 4.57 -11.65
CA ALA A 232 26.01 5.49 -11.52
C ALA A 232 25.61 6.95 -11.73
N VAL A 233 24.80 7.24 -12.75
CA VAL A 233 24.24 8.60 -12.98
C VAL A 233 23.38 9.05 -11.79
N GLY A 234 22.52 8.18 -11.27
CA GLY A 234 21.75 8.46 -10.06
C GLY A 234 22.63 8.72 -8.84
N TRP A 235 23.72 7.97 -8.70
CA TRP A 235 24.69 8.14 -7.61
C TRP A 235 25.36 9.51 -7.66
N LEU A 236 25.68 10.02 -8.85
CA LEU A 236 26.19 11.38 -9.04
C LEU A 236 25.11 12.45 -8.76
N GLY A 237 23.84 12.09 -8.91
CA GLY A 237 22.69 12.97 -8.71
C GLY A 237 22.63 13.61 -7.32
N TYR A 238 23.04 12.91 -6.26
CA TYR A 238 23.10 13.46 -4.90
C TYR A 238 24.07 14.65 -4.76
N GLY A 239 24.99 14.81 -5.72
CA GLY A 239 25.86 15.97 -5.84
C GLY A 239 25.12 17.30 -5.92
N LEU A 240 23.85 17.31 -6.33
CA LEU A 240 23.09 18.53 -6.51
C LEU A 240 22.80 19.27 -5.18
N PRO A 241 22.64 20.60 -5.20
CA PRO A 241 22.19 21.36 -4.03
C PRO A 241 20.89 20.79 -3.43
N LEU A 242 20.72 20.88 -2.10
CA LEU A 242 19.60 20.21 -1.40
C LEU A 242 18.24 20.57 -1.98
N HIS A 243 18.00 21.85 -2.28
CA HIS A 243 16.74 22.32 -2.85
C HIS A 243 16.38 21.67 -4.21
N ARG A 244 17.36 21.11 -4.94
CA ARG A 244 17.12 20.33 -6.18
C ARG A 244 16.90 18.85 -5.92
N LEU A 245 17.40 18.34 -4.80
CA LEU A 245 17.20 16.95 -4.36
C LEU A 245 15.87 16.77 -3.66
N VAL A 246 15.45 17.80 -2.91
CA VAL A 246 14.18 17.81 -2.21
C VAL A 246 13.07 17.78 -3.26
N PRO A 247 12.33 16.66 -3.37
CA PRO A 247 11.14 16.69 -4.18
C PRO A 247 10.17 17.69 -3.53
N ALA A 248 9.44 18.44 -4.35
CA ALA A 248 8.38 19.32 -3.88
C ALA A 248 7.54 18.59 -2.81
N PRO A 249 7.11 19.29 -1.72
CA PRO A 249 6.35 18.69 -0.64
C PRO A 249 5.36 17.71 -1.24
N HIS A 250 5.48 16.44 -0.88
CA HIS A 250 4.49 15.49 -1.28
C HIS A 250 3.20 15.99 -0.64
N ALA A 251 2.31 16.60 -1.43
CA ALA A 251 0.89 16.56 -1.09
C ALA A 251 0.63 15.08 -0.82
N GLY A 252 0.46 14.73 0.46
CA GLY A 252 0.60 13.37 0.96
C GLY A 252 -0.02 12.39 -0.01
N ARG A 253 0.77 11.42 -0.50
CA ARG A 253 0.32 10.43 -1.50
C ARG A 253 -0.60 11.04 -2.59
N ASN A 254 -0.19 12.04 -3.39
CA ASN A 254 -1.08 12.49 -4.49
C ASN A 254 -0.48 13.24 -5.70
N ALA A 255 0.83 13.13 -6.02
CA ALA A 255 1.36 13.94 -7.14
C ALA A 255 2.54 13.41 -7.97
N GLU A 256 2.76 12.09 -8.09
CA GLU A 256 2.95 11.61 -9.47
C GLU A 256 1.52 11.39 -9.98
N LYS A 257 1.05 12.22 -10.92
CA LYS A 257 -0.07 11.84 -11.76
C LYS A 257 0.39 10.66 -12.62
N THR A 258 0.56 9.48 -12.02
CA THR A 258 0.25 8.24 -12.73
C THR A 258 -1.15 8.49 -13.24
N ARG A 259 -1.31 8.72 -14.54
CA ARG A 259 -2.63 8.99 -15.12
C ARG A 259 -3.49 7.76 -14.83
N ILE A 260 -4.18 7.68 -13.71
CA ILE A 260 -4.94 6.47 -13.39
C ILE A 260 -5.98 6.31 -14.48
N GLU A 261 -5.89 5.18 -15.19
CA GLU A 261 -6.88 4.88 -16.22
C GLU A 261 -8.10 4.33 -15.51
N VAL A 262 -9.19 5.08 -15.55
CA VAL A 262 -10.46 4.63 -15.01
C VAL A 262 -11.41 4.32 -16.15
N ARG A 263 -11.94 3.10 -16.15
CA ARG A 263 -12.87 2.63 -17.17
C ARG A 263 -13.84 1.58 -16.62
N PRO A 264 -14.95 1.31 -17.32
CA PRO A 264 -15.79 0.17 -17.02
C PRO A 264 -14.98 -1.13 -17.08
N LEU A 265 -15.33 -2.06 -16.18
CA LEU A 265 -14.71 -3.38 -16.14
C LEU A 265 -15.21 -4.24 -17.31
N GLN A 266 -14.34 -5.10 -17.80
CA GLN A 266 -14.62 -6.11 -18.81
C GLN A 266 -14.23 -7.49 -18.29
N ALA A 267 -14.75 -8.56 -18.91
CA ALA A 267 -14.46 -9.93 -18.50
C ALA A 267 -12.95 -10.25 -18.49
N HIS A 268 -12.18 -9.64 -19.41
CA HIS A 268 -10.72 -9.82 -19.46
C HIS A 268 -9.96 -9.21 -18.27
N ASP A 269 -10.60 -8.35 -17.47
CA ASP A 269 -9.98 -7.72 -16.29
C ASP A 269 -9.99 -8.65 -15.07
N ILE A 270 -10.86 -9.66 -15.05
CA ILE A 270 -11.10 -10.54 -13.89
C ILE A 270 -9.80 -11.11 -13.30
N PRO A 271 -8.82 -11.63 -14.07
CA PRO A 271 -7.58 -12.13 -13.50
C PRO A 271 -6.83 -11.09 -12.67
N ARG A 272 -6.85 -9.82 -13.09
CA ARG A 272 -6.19 -8.70 -12.38
C ARG A 272 -6.99 -8.28 -11.16
N LEU A 273 -8.32 -8.37 -11.22
CA LEU A 273 -9.21 -8.11 -10.09
C LEU A 273 -9.09 -9.17 -9.01
N LEU A 274 -8.89 -10.44 -9.37
CA LEU A 274 -8.62 -11.50 -8.40
C LEU A 274 -7.34 -11.20 -7.62
N VAL A 275 -6.27 -10.78 -8.28
CA VAL A 275 -5.02 -10.36 -7.59
C VAL A 275 -5.29 -9.21 -6.62
N LEU A 276 -6.11 -8.22 -7.02
CA LEU A 276 -6.51 -7.12 -6.16
C LEU A 276 -7.35 -7.59 -4.96
N GLU A 277 -8.29 -8.53 -5.15
CA GLU A 277 -9.17 -9.02 -4.08
C GLU A 277 -8.43 -9.89 -3.07
N HIS A 278 -7.56 -10.81 -3.50
CA HIS A 278 -6.79 -11.66 -2.58
C HIS A 278 -5.77 -10.84 -1.75
N ARG A 279 -5.40 -9.63 -2.21
CA ARG A 279 -4.61 -8.69 -1.39
C ARG A 279 -5.43 -8.00 -0.29
N LYS A 280 -6.77 -8.06 -0.34
CA LYS A 280 -7.66 -7.30 0.56
C LYS A 280 -8.59 -8.13 1.42
N TRP A 281 -9.07 -9.26 0.94
CA TRP A 281 -10.04 -10.12 1.63
C TRP A 281 -9.45 -11.51 1.85
N SER A 282 -9.87 -12.19 2.91
CA SER A 282 -9.60 -13.62 3.11
C SER A 282 -10.34 -14.46 2.06
N ASP A 283 -9.90 -15.69 1.82
CA ASP A 283 -10.48 -16.58 0.80
C ASP A 283 -12.01 -16.75 0.93
N ASP A 284 -12.53 -16.75 2.17
CA ASP A 284 -13.97 -16.86 2.46
C ASP A 284 -14.80 -15.59 2.13
N GLN A 285 -14.14 -14.44 1.97
CA GLN A 285 -14.78 -13.13 1.73
C GLN A 285 -14.50 -12.58 0.32
N ALA A 286 -13.54 -13.16 -0.40
CA ALA A 286 -13.18 -12.74 -1.74
C ALA A 286 -14.28 -13.14 -2.75
N ALA A 287 -14.64 -12.22 -3.65
CA ALA A 287 -15.58 -12.54 -4.72
C ALA A 287 -14.95 -13.55 -5.71
N SER A 288 -15.70 -14.59 -6.07
CA SER A 288 -15.25 -15.56 -7.07
C SER A 288 -15.16 -14.92 -8.47
N ALA A 289 -14.32 -15.51 -9.33
CA ALA A 289 -14.21 -15.09 -10.73
C ALA A 289 -15.58 -15.10 -11.45
N GLN A 290 -16.40 -16.11 -11.14
CA GLN A 290 -17.75 -16.27 -11.68
C GLN A 290 -18.68 -15.14 -11.21
N ALA A 291 -18.66 -14.81 -9.91
CA ALA A 291 -19.47 -13.72 -9.37
C ALA A 291 -19.09 -12.36 -9.99
N MET A 292 -17.78 -12.10 -10.17
CA MET A 292 -17.31 -10.90 -10.87
C MET A 292 -17.81 -10.85 -12.32
N ALA A 293 -17.70 -11.97 -13.05
CA ALA A 293 -18.15 -12.06 -14.44
C ALA A 293 -19.66 -11.75 -14.56
N GLN A 294 -20.48 -12.33 -13.68
CA GLN A 294 -21.93 -12.10 -13.65
C GLN A 294 -22.28 -10.63 -13.39
N ARG A 295 -21.60 -9.99 -12.43
CA ARG A 295 -21.79 -8.56 -12.12
C ARG A 295 -21.42 -7.65 -13.29
N ILE A 296 -20.28 -7.92 -13.93
CA ILE A 296 -19.82 -7.17 -15.11
C ILE A 296 -20.82 -7.32 -16.26
N ALA A 297 -21.30 -8.54 -16.50
CA ALA A 297 -22.24 -8.84 -17.57
C ALA A 297 -23.60 -8.15 -17.36
N ALA A 298 -24.15 -8.18 -16.15
CA ALA A 298 -25.46 -7.60 -15.88
C ALA A 298 -25.45 -6.07 -15.79
N HIS A 299 -24.40 -5.48 -15.19
CA HIS A 299 -24.34 -4.04 -14.93
C HIS A 299 -22.99 -3.43 -15.34
N PRO A 300 -22.62 -3.46 -16.62
CA PRO A 300 -21.30 -3.01 -17.08
C PRO A 300 -21.02 -1.54 -16.78
N GLN A 301 -22.05 -0.68 -16.72
CA GLN A 301 -21.90 0.75 -16.42
C GLN A 301 -21.73 1.04 -14.91
N LEU A 302 -21.98 0.05 -14.06
CA LEU A 302 -21.91 0.16 -12.60
C LEU A 302 -20.71 -0.62 -12.02
N CYS A 303 -19.91 -1.24 -12.90
CA CYS A 303 -18.68 -1.96 -12.56
C CYS A 303 -17.49 -1.19 -13.13
N MET A 304 -16.59 -0.69 -12.29
CA MET A 304 -15.49 0.19 -12.72
C MET A 304 -14.16 -0.23 -12.09
N GLY A 305 -13.08 -0.07 -12.85
CA GLY A 305 -11.72 -0.32 -12.38
C GLY A 305 -10.84 0.91 -12.58
N ALA A 306 -9.93 1.12 -11.63
CA ALA A 306 -8.81 2.02 -11.75
C ALA A 306 -7.55 1.20 -12.01
N PHE A 307 -6.81 1.54 -13.06
CA PHE A 307 -5.63 0.81 -13.49
C PHE A 307 -4.41 1.72 -13.60
N CYS A 308 -3.24 1.14 -13.35
CA CYS A 308 -1.97 1.77 -13.70
C CYS A 308 -1.77 1.66 -15.22
N PRO A 309 -1.65 2.76 -15.99
CA PRO A 309 -1.49 2.67 -17.46
C PRO A 309 -0.20 2.00 -17.89
N ARG A 310 0.84 2.07 -17.06
CA ARG A 310 2.16 1.52 -17.39
C ARG A 310 2.19 0.00 -17.25
N THR A 311 1.61 -0.51 -16.16
CA THR A 311 1.68 -1.94 -15.80
C THR A 311 0.40 -2.70 -16.10
N GLY A 312 -0.71 -1.99 -16.30
CA GLY A 312 -2.05 -2.56 -16.42
C GLY A 312 -2.62 -3.12 -15.11
N GLU A 313 -1.91 -2.97 -13.99
CA GLU A 313 -2.33 -3.48 -12.68
C GLU A 313 -3.60 -2.80 -12.18
N ALA A 314 -4.50 -3.58 -11.57
CA ALA A 314 -5.71 -3.06 -10.93
C ALA A 314 -5.36 -2.40 -9.59
N LEU A 315 -5.58 -1.10 -9.51
CA LEU A 315 -5.34 -0.27 -8.32
C LEU A 315 -6.56 -0.22 -7.39
N ALA A 316 -7.75 -0.18 -7.99
CA ALA A 316 -9.02 -0.25 -7.28
C ALA A 316 -10.14 -0.80 -8.19
N SER A 317 -11.19 -1.36 -7.58
CA SER A 317 -12.41 -1.84 -8.24
C SER A 317 -13.65 -1.43 -7.46
N LEU A 318 -14.72 -1.09 -8.17
CA LEU A 318 -16.03 -0.76 -7.59
C LEU A 318 -17.11 -1.52 -8.35
N PHE A 319 -17.93 -2.28 -7.60
CA PHE A 319 -19.09 -3.00 -8.11
C PHE A 319 -20.36 -2.46 -7.45
N LEU A 320 -21.32 -2.05 -8.29
CA LEU A 320 -22.63 -1.55 -7.89
C LEU A 320 -23.71 -2.27 -8.70
N LYS A 321 -24.92 -2.35 -8.13
CA LYS A 321 -26.13 -2.76 -8.86
C LYS A 321 -27.33 -1.89 -8.51
N PRO A 322 -28.36 -1.80 -9.36
CA PRO A 322 -29.64 -1.23 -8.98
C PRO A 322 -30.27 -2.07 -7.86
N ILE A 323 -31.01 -1.43 -6.95
CA ILE A 323 -31.79 -2.12 -5.93
C ILE A 323 -33.13 -1.42 -5.71
N SER A 324 -34.21 -2.16 -5.55
CA SER A 324 -35.52 -1.62 -5.16
C SER A 324 -35.70 -1.63 -3.64
N ALA A 325 -36.61 -0.79 -3.14
CA ALA A 325 -36.96 -0.80 -1.71
C ALA A 325 -37.50 -2.17 -1.26
N ALA A 326 -38.26 -2.85 -2.12
CA ALA A 326 -38.80 -4.18 -1.86
C ALA A 326 -37.67 -5.22 -1.72
N GLN A 327 -36.70 -5.22 -2.64
CA GLN A 327 -35.53 -6.10 -2.58
C GLN A 327 -34.69 -5.86 -1.32
N LEU A 328 -34.47 -4.59 -0.97
CA LEU A 328 -33.70 -4.24 0.23
C LEU A 328 -34.41 -4.68 1.52
N GLN A 329 -35.74 -4.61 1.54
CA GLN A 329 -36.54 -5.03 2.68
C GLN A 329 -36.58 -6.56 2.82
N SER A 330 -36.74 -7.29 1.70
CA SER A 330 -36.85 -8.76 1.71
C SER A 330 -35.52 -9.49 1.91
N ALA A 331 -34.39 -8.86 1.56
CA ALA A 331 -33.06 -9.44 1.75
C ALA A 331 -32.80 -9.80 3.22
N ARG A 332 -32.44 -11.06 3.48
CA ARG A 332 -32.04 -11.52 4.81
C ARG A 332 -30.55 -11.39 5.03
N THR A 333 -29.76 -11.59 3.98
CA THR A 333 -28.29 -11.53 4.02
C THR A 333 -27.73 -10.43 3.12
N TRP A 334 -26.45 -10.10 3.29
CA TRP A 334 -25.73 -9.26 2.32
C TRP A 334 -25.66 -9.90 0.93
N ALA A 335 -25.52 -11.23 0.87
CA ALA A 335 -25.48 -11.97 -0.39
C ALA A 335 -26.79 -11.78 -1.17
N ASP A 336 -27.96 -11.79 -0.51
CA ASP A 336 -29.25 -11.54 -1.15
C ASP A 336 -29.32 -10.15 -1.82
N CYS A 337 -28.65 -9.15 -1.23
CA CYS A 337 -28.54 -7.81 -1.84
C CYS A 337 -27.51 -7.77 -2.99
N ALA A 338 -26.45 -8.57 -2.90
CA ALA A 338 -25.30 -8.56 -3.81
C ALA A 338 -25.45 -9.50 -5.01
N GLU A 339 -26.31 -10.51 -4.92
CA GLU A 339 -26.64 -11.44 -6.00
C GLU A 339 -27.27 -10.70 -7.17
N VAL A 340 -26.87 -11.10 -8.37
CA VAL A 340 -27.36 -10.55 -9.63
C VAL A 340 -28.48 -11.46 -10.13
N GLY A 341 -29.72 -11.00 -10.05
CA GLY A 341 -30.92 -11.80 -10.36
C GLY A 341 -31.59 -11.36 -11.66
N SER A 342 -32.42 -12.25 -12.24
CA SER A 342 -33.21 -11.96 -13.44
C SER A 342 -34.23 -10.81 -13.28
N GLN A 343 -34.50 -10.38 -12.05
CA GLN A 343 -35.38 -9.25 -11.72
C GLN A 343 -34.67 -7.89 -11.61
N ASP A 344 -33.34 -7.84 -11.74
CA ASP A 344 -32.59 -6.59 -11.69
C ASP A 344 -32.91 -5.74 -12.93
N GLY A 345 -33.81 -4.75 -12.76
CA GLY A 345 -34.32 -3.89 -13.83
C GLY A 345 -35.82 -4.01 -14.10
N ALA A 346 -36.53 -4.93 -13.43
CA ALA A 346 -37.99 -5.09 -13.57
C ALA A 346 -38.78 -3.88 -13.05
N GLN A 347 -38.19 -3.07 -12.15
CA GLN A 347 -38.75 -1.81 -11.70
C GLN A 347 -37.73 -0.67 -11.83
N PRO A 348 -38.14 0.51 -12.32
CA PRO A 348 -37.25 1.67 -12.40
C PRO A 348 -36.89 2.17 -11.00
N SER A 349 -35.73 1.77 -10.50
CA SER A 349 -35.15 2.29 -9.26
C SER A 349 -34.17 3.42 -9.56
N ARG A 350 -34.07 4.39 -8.65
CA ARG A 350 -33.01 5.41 -8.63
C ARG A 350 -31.99 5.15 -7.52
N ASP A 351 -32.02 3.95 -6.98
CA ASP A 351 -31.23 3.54 -5.83
C ASP A 351 -30.24 2.44 -6.24
N LEU A 352 -29.02 2.56 -5.72
CA LEU A 352 -27.93 1.63 -5.97
C LEU A 352 -27.56 0.91 -4.69
N PHE A 353 -27.15 -0.35 -4.81
CA PHE A 353 -26.48 -1.10 -3.76
C PHE A 353 -25.00 -1.25 -4.10
N GLY A 354 -24.12 -0.85 -3.19
CA GLY A 354 -22.68 -1.07 -3.30
C GLY A 354 -22.33 -2.48 -2.86
N ILE A 355 -21.84 -3.26 -3.80
CA ILE A 355 -21.44 -4.64 -3.60
C ILE A 355 -20.03 -4.66 -2.99
N SER A 356 -19.04 -4.14 -3.71
CA SER A 356 -17.66 -4.10 -3.21
C SER A 356 -16.90 -2.87 -3.69
N LEU A 357 -15.97 -2.43 -2.84
CA LEU A 357 -14.95 -1.43 -3.16
C LEU A 357 -13.61 -1.94 -2.63
N SER A 358 -12.77 -2.44 -3.54
CA SER A 358 -11.46 -3.01 -3.21
C SER A 358 -10.37 -2.12 -3.77
N SER A 359 -9.32 -1.86 -3.00
CA SER A 359 -8.28 -0.91 -3.44
C SER A 359 -6.95 -1.04 -2.70
N VAL A 360 -5.85 -1.11 -3.45
CA VAL A 360 -4.47 -0.96 -2.95
C VAL A 360 -3.94 0.48 -3.08
N SER A 361 -4.72 1.39 -3.68
CA SER A 361 -4.34 2.80 -3.89
C SER A 361 -5.51 3.75 -3.56
N PRO A 362 -5.34 4.65 -2.56
CA PRO A 362 -6.32 5.71 -2.29
C PRO A 362 -6.64 6.57 -3.53
N GLN A 363 -5.63 6.86 -4.36
CA GLN A 363 -5.82 7.61 -5.61
C GLN A 363 -6.70 6.84 -6.60
N GLY A 364 -6.61 5.51 -6.65
CA GLY A 364 -7.47 4.67 -7.46
C GLY A 364 -8.95 4.80 -7.08
N VAL A 365 -9.24 4.89 -5.77
CA VAL A 365 -10.60 5.11 -5.25
C VAL A 365 -11.11 6.50 -5.62
N GLU A 366 -10.29 7.53 -5.40
CA GLU A 366 -10.63 8.91 -5.78
C GLU A 366 -10.91 9.03 -7.29
N ALA A 367 -10.08 8.38 -8.11
CA ALA A 367 -10.24 8.38 -9.56
C ALA A 367 -11.53 7.64 -9.98
N ILE A 368 -11.85 6.49 -9.36
CA ILE A 368 -13.13 5.80 -9.57
C ILE A 368 -14.31 6.71 -9.27
N PHE A 369 -14.32 7.38 -8.11
CA PHE A 369 -15.43 8.27 -7.77
C PHE A 369 -15.52 9.49 -8.68
N ALA A 370 -14.38 10.09 -9.07
CA ALA A 370 -14.34 11.18 -10.04
C ALA A 370 -14.87 10.78 -11.41
N PHE A 371 -14.71 9.51 -11.80
CA PHE A 371 -15.28 8.93 -13.01
C PHE A 371 -16.78 8.59 -12.86
N PHE A 372 -17.17 8.10 -11.68
CA PHE A 372 -18.50 7.63 -11.37
C PHE A 372 -19.52 8.76 -11.20
N TRP A 373 -19.24 9.77 -10.37
CA TRP A 373 -20.25 10.77 -9.97
C TRP A 373 -20.94 11.49 -11.13
N PRO A 374 -20.22 12.01 -12.16
CA PRO A 374 -20.86 12.66 -13.30
C PRO A 374 -21.79 11.72 -14.07
N ARG A 375 -21.42 10.44 -14.20
CA ARG A 375 -22.22 9.42 -14.88
C ARG A 375 -23.43 9.03 -14.03
N ALA A 376 -23.25 8.96 -12.72
CA ALA A 376 -24.31 8.61 -11.81
C ALA A 376 -25.43 9.67 -11.84
N LEU A 377 -25.05 10.96 -11.82
CA LEU A 377 -25.96 12.09 -11.96
C LEU A 377 -26.69 12.09 -13.30
N LYS A 378 -25.96 11.85 -14.40
CA LYS A 378 -26.55 11.79 -15.75
C LYS A 378 -27.55 10.64 -15.89
N ALA A 379 -27.27 9.49 -15.28
CA ALA A 379 -28.18 8.35 -15.24
C ALA A 379 -29.39 8.59 -14.30
N GLY A 380 -29.32 9.58 -13.41
CA GLY A 380 -30.41 9.96 -12.52
C GLY A 380 -30.48 9.16 -11.22
N TRP A 381 -29.37 8.52 -10.83
CA TRP A 381 -29.25 7.86 -9.53
C TRP A 381 -29.32 8.89 -8.40
N ARG A 382 -29.91 8.49 -7.27
CA ARG A 382 -30.17 9.37 -6.11
C ARG A 382 -29.51 8.88 -4.84
N GLN A 383 -29.54 7.58 -4.58
CA GLN A 383 -29.13 7.02 -3.30
C GLN A 383 -28.22 5.82 -3.52
N ILE A 384 -27.32 5.61 -2.55
CA ILE A 384 -26.47 4.42 -2.49
C ILE A 384 -26.65 3.80 -1.11
N TYR A 385 -26.90 2.50 -1.10
CA TYR A 385 -26.99 1.66 0.09
C TYR A 385 -25.73 0.78 0.18
N LEU A 386 -25.27 0.54 1.39
CA LEU A 386 -24.14 -0.36 1.68
C LEU A 386 -24.51 -1.26 2.86
N GLY A 387 -24.08 -2.52 2.78
CA GLY A 387 -24.01 -3.38 3.96
C GLY A 387 -22.73 -3.10 4.75
N SER A 388 -22.84 -3.03 6.07
CA SER A 388 -21.72 -2.86 7.00
C SER A 388 -21.78 -3.90 8.13
N PRO A 389 -20.66 -4.57 8.47
CA PRO A 389 -20.50 -5.18 9.78
C PRO A 389 -20.51 -4.11 10.90
N VAL A 390 -20.61 -4.59 12.14
CA VAL A 390 -20.64 -3.81 13.39
C VAL A 390 -19.58 -4.36 14.36
N PRO A 391 -18.27 -4.18 14.06
CA PRO A 391 -17.17 -4.90 14.72
C PRO A 391 -17.03 -4.61 16.22
N GLY A 392 -17.61 -3.53 16.75
CA GLY A 392 -17.57 -3.24 18.18
C GLY A 392 -18.66 -3.93 19.00
N LEU A 393 -19.63 -4.58 18.35
CA LEU A 393 -20.83 -5.12 18.99
C LEU A 393 -20.50 -6.22 20.01
N ALA A 394 -19.69 -7.22 19.64
CA ALA A 394 -19.34 -8.32 20.55
C ALA A 394 -18.66 -7.83 21.83
N ARG A 395 -17.84 -6.78 21.76
CA ARG A 395 -17.20 -6.17 22.94
C ARG A 395 -18.20 -5.42 23.81
N TRP A 396 -19.09 -4.64 23.20
CA TRP A 396 -20.13 -3.92 23.94
C TRP A 396 -21.12 -4.87 24.63
N ARG A 397 -21.47 -5.99 23.98
CA ARG A 397 -22.36 -7.01 24.53
C ARG A 397 -21.83 -7.64 25.83
N ARG A 398 -20.51 -7.63 26.06
CA ARG A 398 -19.91 -8.14 27.31
C ARG A 398 -20.26 -7.28 28.53
N SER A 399 -20.48 -5.99 28.35
CA SER A 399 -20.88 -5.07 29.41
C SER A 399 -22.39 -4.86 29.50
N GLU A 400 -23.12 -5.12 28.40
CA GLU A 400 -24.54 -4.80 28.23
C GLU A 400 -25.30 -6.06 27.75
N THR A 401 -25.31 -7.11 28.57
CA THR A 401 -25.71 -8.48 28.18
C THR A 401 -27.15 -8.60 27.67
N HIS A 402 -28.07 -7.80 28.20
CA HIS A 402 -29.52 -7.89 27.92
C HIS A 402 -30.06 -6.74 27.06
N ALA A 403 -29.23 -5.76 26.71
CA ALA A 403 -29.67 -4.64 25.91
C ALA A 403 -29.93 -5.07 24.44
N PRO A 404 -30.95 -4.51 23.75
CA PRO A 404 -31.15 -4.74 22.32
C PRO A 404 -29.91 -4.35 21.50
N VAL A 405 -29.60 -5.06 20.42
CA VAL A 405 -28.44 -4.75 19.56
C VAL A 405 -28.57 -3.36 18.94
N GLU A 406 -29.80 -2.96 18.64
CA GLU A 406 -30.17 -1.64 18.14
C GLU A 406 -29.68 -0.53 19.07
N SER A 407 -29.68 -0.75 20.39
CA SER A 407 -29.19 0.24 21.36
C SER A 407 -27.73 0.59 21.12
N TYR A 408 -26.90 -0.35 20.65
CA TYR A 408 -25.51 -0.08 20.28
C TYR A 408 -25.38 0.47 18.86
N VAL A 409 -26.11 -0.10 17.90
CA VAL A 409 -26.04 0.28 16.48
C VAL A 409 -26.41 1.75 16.28
N TYR A 410 -27.44 2.22 16.99
CA TYR A 410 -27.89 3.61 16.94
C TYR A 410 -27.24 4.51 18.01
N ALA A 411 -26.41 3.96 18.91
CA ALA A 411 -25.70 4.76 19.89
C ALA A 411 -24.74 5.75 19.22
N THR A 412 -24.67 6.95 19.78
CA THR A 412 -23.75 7.98 19.32
C THR A 412 -22.79 8.40 20.41
N ARG A 413 -21.56 8.74 20.02
CA ARG A 413 -20.53 9.32 20.87
C ARG A 413 -20.02 10.59 20.19
N ARG A 414 -20.21 11.74 20.85
CA ARG A 414 -19.88 13.07 20.29
C ARG A 414 -20.57 13.34 18.94
N GLY A 415 -21.84 12.96 18.82
CA GLY A 415 -22.66 13.20 17.62
C GLY A 415 -22.35 12.30 16.42
N MET A 416 -21.52 11.27 16.58
CA MET A 416 -21.22 10.27 15.54
C MET A 416 -21.55 8.86 16.04
N PRO A 417 -21.80 7.87 15.15
CA PRO A 417 -22.01 6.49 15.56
C PRO A 417 -20.92 5.99 16.52
N GLN A 418 -21.32 5.23 17.53
CA GLN A 418 -20.41 4.64 18.51
C GLN A 418 -19.53 3.56 17.87
N ASP A 419 -20.09 2.76 16.97
CA ASP A 419 -19.36 1.72 16.27
C ASP A 419 -18.27 2.31 15.33
N PRO A 420 -17.03 1.79 15.36
CA PRO A 420 -15.94 2.31 14.55
C PRO A 420 -16.21 2.29 13.04
N GLN A 421 -16.86 1.26 12.52
CA GLN A 421 -17.10 1.12 11.09
C GLN A 421 -18.27 1.99 10.63
N LEU A 422 -19.35 2.05 11.41
CA LEU A 422 -20.45 2.98 11.14
C LEU A 422 -19.97 4.45 11.21
N ARG A 423 -19.05 4.77 12.13
CA ARG A 423 -18.43 6.10 12.20
C ARG A 423 -17.64 6.44 10.94
N TYR A 424 -16.88 5.48 10.41
CA TYR A 424 -16.15 5.66 9.15
C TYR A 424 -17.10 5.97 7.99
N TYR A 425 -18.18 5.20 7.85
CA TYR A 425 -19.19 5.46 6.81
C TYR A 425 -19.93 6.79 6.99
N TRP A 426 -20.23 7.17 8.24
CA TRP A 426 -20.85 8.45 8.58
C TRP A 426 -20.03 9.64 8.08
N GLN A 427 -18.71 9.60 8.30
CA GLN A 427 -17.79 10.65 7.82
C GLN A 427 -17.79 10.75 6.30
N LYS A 428 -18.01 9.63 5.59
CA LYS A 428 -18.13 9.56 4.13
C LYS A 428 -19.54 9.81 3.58
N GLY A 429 -20.42 10.41 4.38
CA GLY A 429 -21.75 10.84 3.94
C GLY A 429 -22.86 9.77 4.02
N PHE A 430 -22.58 8.56 4.52
CA PHE A 430 -23.59 7.55 4.80
C PHE A 430 -24.19 7.77 6.18
N LYS A 431 -25.07 8.78 6.27
CA LYS A 431 -25.59 9.32 7.54
C LYS A 431 -26.90 8.69 8.02
N THR A 432 -27.44 7.71 7.30
CA THR A 432 -28.69 7.05 7.71
C THR A 432 -28.47 5.55 7.83
N ILE A 433 -28.80 5.00 8.99
CA ILE A 433 -28.97 3.55 9.18
C ILE A 433 -30.42 3.22 8.81
N VAL A 434 -30.60 2.27 7.89
CA VAL A 434 -31.90 1.91 7.30
C VAL A 434 -32.44 0.61 7.90
N ALA A 435 -31.54 -0.33 8.21
CA ALA A 435 -31.90 -1.58 8.85
C ALA A 435 -30.73 -2.11 9.68
N CYS A 436 -31.06 -2.76 10.79
CA CYS A 436 -30.17 -3.64 11.55
C CYS A 436 -30.74 -5.05 11.39
N LYS A 437 -29.94 -6.00 10.90
CA LYS A 437 -30.40 -7.33 10.54
C LYS A 437 -29.51 -8.39 11.23
N PRO A 438 -30.09 -9.36 11.96
CA PRO A 438 -29.35 -10.54 12.41
C PRO A 438 -28.98 -11.42 11.21
N ASP A 439 -27.90 -12.19 11.34
CA ASP A 439 -27.39 -13.13 10.32
C ASP A 439 -27.14 -12.50 8.93
N TYR A 440 -26.89 -11.18 8.90
CA TYR A 440 -26.73 -10.44 7.65
C TYR A 440 -25.32 -10.56 7.06
N PHE A 441 -24.30 -10.67 7.92
CA PHE A 441 -22.90 -10.85 7.55
C PHE A 441 -22.26 -11.91 8.44
N PRO A 442 -21.64 -12.97 7.90
CA PRO A 442 -20.83 -13.88 8.71
C PRO A 442 -19.59 -13.14 9.23
N HIS A 443 -19.67 -12.66 10.47
CA HIS A 443 -18.66 -11.83 11.10
C HIS A 443 -18.76 -11.93 12.62
N ALA A 444 -17.90 -12.76 13.22
CA ALA A 444 -17.92 -13.09 14.64
C ALA A 444 -17.90 -11.86 15.58
N ALA A 445 -17.14 -10.82 15.25
CA ALA A 445 -17.08 -9.61 16.08
C ALA A 445 -18.38 -8.76 16.01
N SER A 446 -19.19 -8.97 14.97
CA SER A 446 -20.55 -8.43 14.87
C SER A 446 -21.61 -9.37 15.43
N LEU A 447 -21.27 -10.55 15.97
CA LEU A 447 -22.26 -11.57 16.32
C LEU A 447 -23.19 -11.89 15.14
N ASP A 448 -22.63 -11.88 13.93
CA ASP A 448 -23.31 -12.04 12.64
C ASP A 448 -24.39 -11.01 12.28
N TYR A 449 -24.51 -9.94 13.09
CA TYR A 449 -25.32 -8.78 12.73
C TYR A 449 -24.67 -7.96 11.63
N GLY A 450 -25.51 -7.33 10.82
CA GLY A 450 -25.12 -6.32 9.87
C GLY A 450 -26.12 -5.19 9.77
N VAL A 451 -25.64 -4.07 9.23
CA VAL A 451 -26.38 -2.83 9.14
C VAL A 451 -26.40 -2.37 7.70
N VAL A 452 -27.57 -1.98 7.22
CA VAL A 452 -27.72 -1.31 5.94
C VAL A 452 -27.63 0.20 6.18
N VAL A 453 -26.62 0.84 5.62
CA VAL A 453 -26.44 2.29 5.67
C VAL A 453 -26.75 2.91 4.32
N ARG A 454 -27.21 4.16 4.33
CA ARG A 454 -27.60 4.92 3.15
C ARG A 454 -26.88 6.24 3.06
N GLY A 455 -26.34 6.53 1.88
CA GLY A 455 -25.77 7.80 1.46
C GLY A 455 -26.58 8.42 0.31
N ARG A 456 -26.58 9.75 0.23
CA ARG A 456 -27.16 10.48 -0.91
C ARG A 456 -26.07 10.80 -1.92
N ILE A 457 -26.37 10.62 -3.20
CA ILE A 457 -25.47 11.05 -4.27
C ILE A 457 -25.46 12.59 -4.27
N PRO A 458 -24.28 13.23 -4.22
CA PRO A 458 -24.17 14.69 -4.20
C PRO A 458 -24.92 15.32 -5.38
N LEU A 459 -25.66 16.41 -5.15
CA LEU A 459 -26.42 17.15 -6.20
C LEU A 459 -27.55 16.36 -6.90
N SER A 460 -27.90 15.16 -6.43
CA SER A 460 -28.96 14.33 -7.02
C SER A 460 -30.38 14.91 -6.95
N SER A 461 -30.61 15.94 -6.12
CA SER A 461 -31.88 16.69 -6.10
C SER A 461 -32.17 17.41 -7.41
N LEU A 462 -31.11 17.81 -8.15
CA LEU A 462 -31.19 18.48 -9.45
C LEU A 462 -31.12 17.49 -10.64
N ALA A 463 -31.33 16.19 -10.40
CA ALA A 463 -31.25 15.11 -11.40
C ALA A 463 -31.92 15.40 -12.77
N PRO A 464 -33.13 16.03 -12.86
CA PRO A 464 -33.72 16.34 -14.15
C PRO A 464 -32.88 17.29 -15.00
N LEU A 465 -32.20 18.26 -14.38
CA LEU A 465 -31.35 19.24 -15.06
C LEU A 465 -30.07 18.57 -15.59
N TRP A 466 -29.47 17.67 -14.81
CA TRP A 466 -28.21 17.01 -15.19
C TRP A 466 -28.32 16.11 -16.43
N ARG A 467 -29.52 15.64 -16.78
CA ARG A 467 -29.76 14.88 -18.02
C ARG A 467 -29.46 15.69 -19.28
N HIS A 468 -29.73 16.99 -19.23
CA HIS A 468 -29.53 17.91 -20.35
C HIS A 468 -28.13 18.54 -20.37
N VAL A 469 -27.33 18.37 -19.32
CA VAL A 469 -25.95 18.89 -19.26
C VAL A 469 -24.98 17.95 -20.00
N PRO A 470 -24.12 18.48 -20.90
CA PRO A 470 -23.06 17.69 -21.51
C PRO A 470 -22.10 17.10 -20.47
N LEU A 471 -21.71 15.83 -20.64
CA LEU A 471 -20.82 15.14 -19.69
C LEU A 471 -19.47 15.86 -19.47
N PRO A 472 -18.84 16.53 -20.46
CA PRO A 472 -17.62 17.31 -20.23
C PRO A 472 -17.80 18.45 -19.21
N TRP A 473 -18.98 19.07 -19.15
CA TRP A 473 -19.27 20.15 -18.21
C TRP A 473 -19.40 19.63 -16.77
N LEU A 474 -20.05 18.47 -16.61
CA LEU A 474 -20.12 17.77 -15.32
C LEU A 474 -18.73 17.34 -14.80
N ARG A 475 -17.81 16.99 -15.72
CA ARG A 475 -16.40 16.71 -15.35
C ARG A 475 -15.68 17.98 -14.87
N GLY A 476 -15.98 19.15 -15.41
CA GLY A 476 -15.41 20.44 -14.95
C GLY A 476 -15.77 20.79 -13.50
N MET A 477 -16.94 20.35 -13.03
CA MET A 477 -17.42 20.57 -11.66
C MET A 477 -16.76 19.65 -10.60
N GLN A 478 -15.84 18.77 -11.01
CA GLN A 478 -15.14 17.78 -10.16
C GLN A 478 -14.50 18.41 -8.90
N ARG A 479 -13.94 19.62 -9.00
CA ARG A 479 -13.26 20.29 -7.87
C ARG A 479 -14.21 20.67 -6.73
N CYS A 480 -15.49 20.88 -7.03
CA CYS A 480 -16.50 21.24 -6.02
C CYS A 480 -17.16 20.02 -5.38
N MET A 481 -17.29 18.90 -6.11
CA MET A 481 -17.92 17.67 -5.60
C MET A 481 -16.99 16.83 -4.71
N ALA A 482 -15.68 16.84 -4.98
CA ALA A 482 -14.69 16.08 -4.20
C ALA A 482 -14.38 16.70 -2.82
N ARG A 483 -14.68 18.00 -2.62
CA ARG A 483 -14.44 18.73 -1.36
C ARG A 483 -15.57 18.58 -0.32
N GLY A 484 -16.62 17.84 -0.64
CA GLY A 484 -17.81 17.65 0.21
C GLY A 484 -17.95 16.27 0.85
N LEU A 485 -16.91 15.44 0.83
CA LEU A 485 -16.87 14.06 1.36
C LEU A 485 -15.71 13.83 2.32
#